data_AF-A0A528D6W7-F1
#
_entry.id   AF-A0A528D6W7-F1
#
_cell.length_a   1.000
_cell.length_b   1.000
_cell.length_c   1.000
_cell.angle_alpha   90.00
_cell.angle_beta   90.00
_cell.angle_gamma   90.00
#
_symmetry.space_group_name_H-M   'P 1'
#
loop_
_entity.id
_entity.type
_entity.pdbx_description
1 polymer ?
#
loop_
_entity_poly.entity_id
_entity_poly.type
_entity_poly.pdbx_seq_one_letter_code
_entity_poly.pdbx_strand_id
1 'polypeptide(L)' 'IVAFIIKGKKGDTVVDQDEYIRHGATLDAMATLRPAFDKDGTVTAANASGINDGAAGALLMTEAEAARRGITPLVRI' A
#
# COMPACT_ATOMS: atom_id res chain seq x y z
N ILE A 1 4.91 8.80 0.73
CA ILE A 1 4.92 8.15 -0.60
C ILE A 1 5.81 8.96 -1.53
N VAL A 2 6.55 8.31 -2.43
CA VAL A 2 7.31 9.02 -3.48
C VAL A 2 6.43 9.00 -4.73
N ALA A 3 6.12 10.16 -5.29
CA ALA A 3 5.27 10.26 -6.48
C ALA A 3 5.91 9.52 -7.68
N PHE A 4 5.13 8.68 -8.35
CA PHE A 4 5.54 7.99 -9.55
C PHE A 4 4.99 8.69 -10.79
N ILE A 5 5.86 9.00 -11.75
CA ILE A 5 5.48 9.75 -12.96
C ILE A 5 5.45 8.80 -14.16
N ILE A 6 4.25 8.60 -14.70
CA ILE A 6 4.03 7.85 -15.94
C ILE A 6 4.10 8.84 -17.10
N LYS A 7 5.12 8.71 -17.94
CA LYS A 7 5.30 9.55 -19.13
C LYS A 7 4.32 9.14 -20.23
N GLY A 8 3.59 10.11 -20.77
CA GLY A 8 2.60 9.89 -21.83
C GLY A 8 2.76 10.87 -23.01
N LYS A 9 2.25 10.49 -24.19
CA LYS A 9 2.32 11.34 -25.40
C LYS A 9 1.53 12.64 -25.28
N LYS A 10 0.53 12.69 -24.40
CA LYS A 10 -0.34 13.86 -24.17
C LYS A 10 0.03 14.63 -22.89
N GLY A 11 1.16 14.29 -22.28
CA GLY A 11 1.57 14.78 -20.97
C GLY A 11 1.76 13.65 -19.97
N ASP A 12 2.26 14.03 -18.80
CA ASP A 12 2.59 13.10 -17.72
C ASP A 12 1.41 12.88 -16.79
N THR A 13 1.30 11.65 -16.27
CA THR A 13 0.41 11.32 -15.16
C THR A 13 1.23 11.15 -13.90
N VAL A 14 0.87 11.89 -12.85
CA VAL A 14 1.47 11.77 -11.52
C VAL A 14 0.61 10.85 -10.68
N VAL A 15 1.21 9.79 -10.16
CA VAL A 15 0.60 8.85 -9.23
C VAL A 15 1.25 9.07 -7.87
N ASP A 16 0.53 9.71 -6.95
CA ASP A 16 1.02 10.08 -5.61
C ASP A 16 0.05 9.68 -4.48
N GLN A 17 -1.02 8.95 -4.81
CA GLN A 17 -2.00 8.40 -3.87
C GLN A 17 -2.19 6.90 -4.11
N ASP A 18 -2.57 6.16 -3.06
CA ASP A 18 -2.92 4.76 -3.16
C ASP A 18 -4.27 4.57 -3.86
N GLU A 19 -4.31 3.82 -4.95
CA GLU A 19 -5.51 3.61 -5.77
C GLU A 19 -6.54 2.69 -5.09
N TYR A 20 -6.08 1.74 -4.26
CA TYR A 20 -6.94 0.65 -3.76
C TYR A 20 -7.98 1.08 -2.73
N ILE A 21 -7.85 2.28 -2.16
CA ILE A 21 -8.73 2.75 -1.09
C ILE A 21 -10.16 2.90 -1.63
N ARG A 22 -11.09 2.10 -1.09
CA ARG A 22 -12.50 2.14 -1.45
C ARG A 22 -13.22 3.24 -0.66
N HIS A 23 -13.22 4.46 -1.19
CA HIS A 23 -14.00 5.55 -0.62
C HIS A 23 -15.50 5.21 -0.63
N GLY A 24 -16.19 5.47 0.49
CA GLY A 24 -17.62 5.15 0.62
C GLY A 24 -17.93 3.68 0.91
N ALA A 25 -16.94 2.90 1.33
CA ALA A 25 -17.15 1.53 1.80
C ALA A 25 -18.13 1.47 2.99
N THR A 26 -19.18 0.65 2.87
CA THR A 26 -20.21 0.45 3.91
C THR A 26 -20.39 -1.03 4.25
N LEU A 27 -20.80 -1.32 5.49
CA LEU A 27 -21.07 -2.69 5.92
C LEU A 27 -22.19 -3.33 5.10
N ASP A 28 -23.25 -2.60 4.81
CA ASP A 28 -24.39 -3.09 4.03
C ASP A 28 -23.96 -3.58 2.65
N ALA A 29 -23.12 -2.80 1.94
CA ALA A 29 -22.61 -3.21 0.64
C ALA A 29 -21.71 -4.46 0.75
N MET A 30 -20.85 -4.53 1.77
CA MET A 30 -19.95 -5.67 1.96
C MET A 30 -20.69 -6.96 2.33
N ALA A 31 -21.77 -6.86 3.10
CA ALA A 31 -22.57 -8.00 3.57
C ALA A 31 -23.24 -8.76 2.41
N THR A 32 -23.43 -8.11 1.25
CA THR A 32 -24.01 -8.75 0.06
C THR A 32 -23.04 -9.66 -0.70
N LEU A 33 -21.74 -9.60 -0.41
CA LEU A 33 -20.74 -10.36 -1.15
C LEU A 33 -20.73 -11.83 -0.74
N ARG A 34 -20.71 -12.70 -1.76
CA ARG A 34 -20.62 -14.14 -1.56
C ARG A 34 -19.21 -14.55 -1.13
N PRO A 35 -19.08 -15.63 -0.34
CA PRO A 35 -17.79 -16.24 -0.05
C PRO A 35 -17.02 -16.60 -1.34
N ALA A 36 -15.73 -16.31 -1.38
CA ALA A 36 -14.90 -16.42 -2.58
C ALA A 36 -14.16 -17.77 -2.70
N PHE A 37 -13.95 -18.47 -1.59
CA PHE A 37 -13.09 -19.66 -1.52
C PHE A 37 -13.84 -20.94 -1.13
N ASP A 38 -14.78 -20.84 -0.19
CA ASP A 38 -15.61 -21.94 0.29
C ASP A 38 -17.06 -21.48 0.31
N LYS A 39 -18.00 -22.35 -0.10
CA LYS A 39 -19.43 -22.03 -0.14
C LYS A 39 -20.00 -21.72 1.24
N ASP A 40 -19.49 -22.38 2.28
CA ASP A 40 -19.90 -22.18 3.67
C ASP A 40 -18.93 -21.26 4.44
N GLY A 41 -17.96 -20.64 3.74
CA GLY A 41 -16.93 -19.79 4.32
C GLY A 41 -17.38 -18.35 4.58
N THR A 42 -16.48 -17.55 5.16
CA THR A 42 -16.73 -16.13 5.50
C THR A 42 -15.83 -15.14 4.76
N VAL A 43 -14.84 -15.63 4.00
CA VAL A 43 -13.89 -14.79 3.27
C VAL A 43 -14.50 -14.34 1.94
N THR A 44 -14.54 -13.02 1.71
CA THR A 44 -15.11 -12.38 0.52
C THR A 44 -14.10 -11.39 -0.08
N ALA A 45 -14.37 -10.91 -1.30
CA ALA A 45 -13.55 -9.88 -1.94
C ALA A 45 -13.58 -8.50 -1.24
N ALA A 46 -14.43 -8.31 -0.22
CA ALA A 46 -14.42 -7.08 0.60
C ALA A 46 -13.52 -7.18 1.84
N ASN A 47 -13.34 -8.38 2.40
CA ASN A 47 -12.56 -8.55 3.63
C ASN A 47 -11.18 -9.18 3.40
N ALA A 48 -10.89 -9.58 2.16
CA ALA A 48 -9.55 -9.98 1.73
C ALA A 48 -8.74 -8.80 1.20
N SER A 49 -7.41 -8.95 1.22
CA SER A 49 -6.50 -8.02 0.53
C SER A 49 -6.78 -8.00 -0.98
N GLY A 50 -6.56 -6.84 -1.60
CA GLY A 50 -6.54 -6.69 -3.05
C GLY A 50 -5.30 -7.30 -3.68
N ILE A 51 -5.30 -7.31 -5.00
CA ILE A 51 -4.11 -7.56 -5.82
C ILE A 51 -3.61 -6.19 -6.27
N ASN A 52 -2.38 -5.85 -5.92
CA ASN A 52 -1.84 -4.51 -6.08
C ASN A 52 -0.36 -4.59 -6.49
N ASP A 53 0.08 -3.56 -7.23
CA ASP A 53 1.48 -3.39 -7.63
C ASP A 53 2.12 -2.26 -6.83
N GLY A 54 3.31 -2.50 -6.27
CA GLY A 54 4.03 -1.51 -5.48
C GLY A 54 5.45 -1.94 -5.10
N ALA A 55 6.27 -0.98 -4.69
CA ALA A 55 7.64 -1.22 -4.23
C ALA A 55 7.99 -0.31 -3.03
N ALA A 56 8.86 -0.80 -2.15
CA ALA A 56 9.36 -0.06 -1.01
C ALA A 56 10.83 -0.43 -0.74
N GLY A 57 11.55 0.48 -0.08
CA GLY A 57 12.93 0.25 0.35
C GLY A 57 13.23 0.99 1.65
N ALA A 58 14.10 0.40 2.47
CA ALA A 58 14.60 1.01 3.70
C ALA A 58 16.13 1.01 3.68
N LEU A 59 16.73 2.12 4.14
CA LEU A 59 18.17 2.20 4.34
C LEU A 59 18.49 1.84 5.79
N LEU A 60 19.33 0.82 5.97
CA LEU A 60 19.83 0.43 7.28
C LEU A 60 21.30 0.82 7.42
N MET A 61 21.69 1.13 8.65
CA MET A 61 23.07 1.40 9.04
C MET A 61 23.27 0.98 10.49
N THR A 62 24.53 0.78 10.88
CA THR A 62 24.87 0.61 12.29
C THR A 62 24.69 1.94 13.04
N GLU A 63 24.42 1.87 14.34
CA GLU A 63 24.29 3.08 15.19
C GLU A 63 25.58 3.92 15.16
N ALA A 64 26.75 3.27 15.20
CA ALA A 64 28.03 3.96 15.13
C ALA A 64 28.19 4.74 13.81
N GLU A 65 27.74 4.18 12.68
CA GLU A 65 27.83 4.85 11.39
C GLU A 65 26.80 6.00 11.26
N ALA A 66 25.59 5.80 11.79
CA ALA A 66 24.59 6.86 11.89
C ALA A 66 25.11 8.06 12.69
N ALA A 67 25.66 7.80 13.89
CA ALA A 67 26.23 8.81 14.76
C ALA A 67 27.42 9.52 14.10
N ARG A 68 28.33 8.77 13.48
CA ARG A 68 29.47 9.33 12.74
C ARG A 68 29.04 10.26 11.60
N ARG A 69 27.92 9.95 10.93
CA ARG A 69 27.36 10.76 9.84
C ARG A 69 26.40 11.86 10.31
N GLY A 70 26.08 11.93 11.60
CA GLY A 70 25.08 12.86 12.14
C GLY A 70 23.66 12.60 11.64
N ILE A 71 23.35 11.36 11.27
CA ILE A 71 22.02 10.96 10.78
C ILE A 71 21.20 10.48 11.98
N THR A 72 20.05 11.12 12.23
CA THR A 72 19.09 10.68 13.24
C THR A 72 18.30 9.47 12.72
N PRO A 73 18.38 8.28 13.36
CA PRO A 73 17.59 7.11 12.95
C PRO A 73 16.09 7.35 13.13
N LEU A 74 15.28 6.83 12.21
CA LEU A 74 13.81 6.88 12.32
C LEU A 74 13.28 5.87 13.35
N VAL A 75 13.88 4.67 13.38
CA VAL A 75 13.53 3.56 14.28
C VAL A 75 14.78 2.72 14.55
N ARG A 76 14.72 1.83 15.55
CA ARG A 76 15.74 0.79 15.83
C ARG A 76 15.04 -0.56 15.98
N ILE A 77 15.67 -1.62 15.46
CA ILE A 77 15.26 -3.01 15.65
C ILE A 77 16.00 -3.59 16.86
#